data_AF-A0A7C3CQP5-F1
#
_entry.id   AF-A0A7C3CQP5-F1
#
_cell.length_a   1.000
_cell.length_b   1.000
_cell.length_c   1.000
_cell.angle_alpha   90.00
_cell.angle_beta   90.00
_cell.angle_gamma   90.00
#
_symmetry.space_group_name_H-M   'P 1'
#
loop_
_entity.id
_entity.type
_entity.pdbx_description
1 polymer ?
#
loop_
_entity_poly.entity_id
_entity_poly.type
_entity_poly.pdbx_seq_one_letter_code
_entity_poly.pdbx_strand_id
1 'polypeptide(L)'
;MPITMQGNWTVAVKSKSAGFKQRFVIQGSSNSVDGNYTGEATTPPVNVTGDQWTITIEHLPKGRGASWQVSDDRLGTPSRSGGQVMFDILSNDSGADEDYNDLILTCSTAESPSDYVVYGKVRSYSGL
;
A
#
# COMPACT_ATOMS: atom_id res chain seq x y z
N MET A 1 -6.24 -6.92 -4.45
CA MET A 1 -7.41 -6.01 -4.46
C MET A 1 -6.97 -4.67 -3.90
N PRO A 2 -7.49 -3.53 -4.37
CA PRO A 2 -7.09 -2.22 -3.84
C PRO A 2 -7.42 -2.11 -2.34
N ILE A 3 -6.47 -1.61 -1.56
CA ILE A 3 -6.67 -1.21 -0.16
C ILE A 3 -7.26 0.19 -0.18
N THR A 4 -8.43 0.36 0.44
CA THR A 4 -9.07 1.67 0.58
C THR A 4 -8.51 2.39 1.80
N MET A 5 -8.17 3.66 1.61
CA MET A 5 -7.55 4.54 2.58
C MET A 5 -8.33 5.86 2.63
N GLN A 6 -8.23 6.58 3.74
CA GLN A 6 -8.88 7.88 3.94
C GLN A 6 -7.95 8.82 4.69
N GLY A 7 -8.06 10.12 4.42
CA GLY A 7 -7.25 11.15 5.07
C GLY A 7 -5.85 11.30 4.48
N ASN A 8 -4.96 11.89 5.29
CA ASN A 8 -3.57 12.18 4.93
C ASN A 8 -2.65 11.04 5.36
N TRP A 9 -1.95 10.42 4.40
CA TRP A 9 -0.93 9.41 4.70
C TRP A 9 0.31 9.64 3.87
N THR A 10 1.46 9.33 4.44
CA THR A 10 2.71 9.17 3.72
C THR A 10 2.91 7.69 3.40
N VAL A 11 3.12 7.37 2.13
CA VAL A 11 3.43 6.03 1.64
C VAL A 11 4.90 5.98 1.26
N ALA A 12 5.65 5.05 1.83
CA ALA A 12 7.08 4.87 1.54
C ALA A 12 7.40 3.38 1.31
N VAL A 13 8.35 3.10 0.41
CA VAL A 13 8.89 1.75 0.25
C VAL A 13 9.82 1.46 1.43
N LYS A 14 9.47 0.48 2.25
CA LYS A 14 10.29 0.02 3.37
C LYS A 14 11.39 -0.93 2.90
N SER A 15 11.02 -1.90 2.07
CA SER A 15 11.94 -2.87 1.49
C SER A 15 11.34 -3.54 0.26
N LYS A 16 12.21 -4.12 -0.57
CA LYS A 16 11.83 -5.00 -1.68
C LYS A 16 12.72 -6.24 -1.63
N SER A 17 12.11 -7.42 -1.70
CA SER A 17 12.80 -8.71 -1.76
C SER A 17 12.32 -9.58 -2.93
N ALA A 18 11.83 -8.96 -4.00
CA ALA A 18 11.33 -9.65 -5.18
C ALA A 18 12.31 -9.66 -6.37
N GLY A 19 12.27 -10.74 -7.15
CA GLY A 19 12.93 -10.85 -8.45
C GLY A 19 12.18 -10.16 -9.60
N PHE A 20 10.88 -9.95 -9.47
CA PHE A 20 10.07 -9.19 -10.42
C PHE A 20 10.16 -7.68 -10.17
N LYS A 21 9.82 -6.89 -11.20
CA LYS A 21 9.62 -5.45 -11.00
C LYS A 21 8.34 -5.29 -10.17
N GLN A 22 8.42 -4.43 -9.18
CA GLN A 22 7.31 -4.11 -8.29
C GLN A 22 6.95 -2.63 -8.48
N ARG A 23 5.66 -2.31 -8.33
CA ARG A 23 5.16 -0.94 -8.28
C ARG A 23 4.01 -0.85 -7.30
N PHE A 24 3.70 0.37 -6.87
CA PHE A 24 2.44 0.66 -6.21
C PHE A 24 1.68 1.74 -6.99
N VAL A 25 0.35 1.62 -6.96
CA VAL A 25 -0.55 2.49 -7.72
C VAL A 25 -1.45 3.21 -6.73
N ILE A 26 -1.46 4.54 -6.79
CA ILE A 26 -2.34 5.41 -6.00
C ILE A 26 -3.42 5.98 -6.93
N GLN A 27 -4.67 5.94 -6.48
CA GLN A 27 -5.83 6.48 -7.21
C GLN A 27 -6.83 7.14 -6.26
N GLY A 28 -7.50 8.20 -6.71
CA GLY A 28 -8.55 8.90 -5.96
C GLY A 28 -8.03 9.95 -4.98
N SER A 29 -6.75 10.33 -5.06
CA SER A 29 -6.20 11.40 -4.24
C SER A 29 -6.78 12.77 -4.61
N SER A 30 -6.97 13.60 -3.60
CA SER A 30 -7.44 14.98 -3.73
C SER A 30 -6.31 15.98 -4.00
N ASN A 31 -5.05 15.61 -3.75
CA ASN A 31 -3.86 16.43 -3.97
C ASN A 31 -3.09 16.10 -5.25
N SER A 32 -3.73 15.45 -6.23
CA SER A 32 -3.17 15.18 -7.56
C SER A 32 -1.89 14.34 -7.55
N VAL A 33 -1.79 13.36 -6.64
CA VAL A 33 -0.67 12.40 -6.56
C VAL A 33 -1.11 10.99 -7.01
N ASP A 34 -2.15 10.91 -7.84
CA ASP A 34 -2.51 9.66 -8.49
C ASP A 34 -1.42 9.25 -9.48
N GLY A 35 -1.06 7.97 -9.50
CA GLY A 35 -0.01 7.51 -10.38
C GLY A 35 0.55 6.13 -10.07
N ASN A 36 1.50 5.73 -10.91
CA ASN A 36 2.26 4.50 -10.77
C ASN A 36 3.65 4.85 -10.22
N TYR A 37 4.02 4.25 -9.10
CA TYR A 37 5.27 4.52 -8.40
C TYR A 37 6.13 3.25 -8.36
N THR A 38 7.40 3.38 -8.71
CA THR A 38 8.34 2.25 -8.66
C THR A 38 8.49 1.73 -7.23
N GLY A 39 8.40 0.41 -7.03
CA GLY A 39 8.58 -0.25 -5.73
C GLY A 39 10.04 -0.45 -5.36
N GLU A 40 10.86 0.59 -5.35
CA GLU A 40 12.28 0.53 -4.95
C GLU A 40 12.51 1.40 -3.72
N ALA A 41 13.44 1.03 -2.84
CA ALA A 41 13.72 1.75 -1.60
C ALA A 41 14.21 3.20 -1.82
N THR A 42 14.66 3.51 -3.04
CA THR A 42 15.06 4.87 -3.45
C THR A 42 13.90 5.73 -3.94
N THR A 43 12.70 5.17 -4.14
CA THR A 43 11.51 5.93 -4.52
C THR A 43 11.15 6.90 -3.38
N PRO A 44 11.05 8.21 -3.65
CA PRO A 44 10.68 9.18 -2.62
C PRO A 44 9.31 8.85 -1.99
N PRO A 45 9.13 9.07 -0.67
CA PRO A 45 7.84 8.94 -0.03
C PRO A 45 6.79 9.85 -0.69
N VAL A 46 5.56 9.33 -0.82
CA VAL A 46 4.43 10.04 -1.43
C VAL A 46 3.46 10.45 -0.34
N ASN A 47 3.20 11.76 -0.22
CA ASN A 47 2.14 12.25 0.66
C ASN A 47 0.81 12.28 -0.11
N VAL A 48 -0.16 11.49 0.35
CA VAL A 48 -1.47 11.30 -0.28
C VAL A 48 -2.55 11.84 0.63
N THR A 49 -3.44 12.68 0.11
CA THR A 49 -4.60 13.19 0.84
C THR A 49 -5.87 12.90 0.08
N GLY A 50 -6.98 12.67 0.78
CA GLY A 50 -8.31 12.58 0.18
C GLY A 50 -9.34 11.96 1.10
N ASP A 51 -10.62 12.24 0.87
CA ASP A 51 -11.73 11.66 1.65
C ASP A 51 -11.79 10.13 1.49
N GLN A 52 -11.45 9.63 0.31
CA GLN A 52 -11.26 8.21 0.01
C GLN A 52 -10.33 8.04 -1.19
N TRP A 53 -9.29 7.25 -1.03
CA TRP A 53 -8.35 6.90 -2.09
C TRP A 53 -7.92 5.43 -1.95
N THR A 54 -7.24 4.88 -2.95
CA THR A 54 -6.82 3.48 -2.94
C THR A 54 -5.35 3.32 -3.24
N ILE A 55 -4.74 2.28 -2.67
CA ILE A 55 -3.41 1.79 -3.02
C ILE A 55 -3.47 0.33 -3.44
N THR A 56 -2.73 -0.02 -4.49
CA THR A 56 -2.56 -1.40 -4.96
C THR A 56 -1.08 -1.65 -5.19
N ILE A 57 -0.56 -2.81 -4.75
CA ILE A 57 0.77 -3.27 -5.14
C ILE A 57 0.63 -4.16 -6.37
N GLU A 58 1.51 -3.97 -7.35
CA GLU A 58 1.53 -4.74 -8.58
C GLU A 58 2.94 -5.21 -8.91
N HIS A 59 3.01 -6.39 -9.49
CA HIS A 59 4.24 -6.98 -9.99
C HIS A 59 4.18 -7.16 -11.51
N LEU A 60 5.34 -7.22 -12.16
CA LEU A 60 5.46 -7.54 -13.59
C LEU A 60 6.23 -8.85 -13.75
N PRO A 61 5.54 -9.97 -14.05
CA PRO A 61 6.19 -11.25 -14.33
C PRO A 61 7.17 -11.17 -15.52
N LYS A 62 8.09 -12.13 -15.61
CA LYS A 62 9.00 -12.25 -16.76
C LYS A 62 8.32 -13.03 -17.88
N GLY A 63 8.50 -12.58 -19.12
CA GLY A 63 8.02 -13.30 -20.31
C GLY A 63 7.54 -12.39 -21.42
N ARG A 64 7.36 -12.96 -22.62
CA ARG A 64 6.81 -12.22 -23.76
C ARG A 64 5.33 -11.90 -23.50
N GLY A 65 4.96 -10.64 -23.60
CA GLY A 65 3.58 -10.19 -23.35
C GLY A 65 3.23 -10.03 -21.86
N ALA A 66 4.23 -10.00 -20.97
CA ALA A 66 4.00 -9.71 -19.56
C ALA A 66 3.27 -8.38 -19.38
N SER A 67 2.31 -8.37 -18.48
CA SER A 67 1.54 -7.20 -18.06
C SER A 67 1.61 -7.09 -16.54
N TRP A 68 1.37 -5.89 -16.03
CA TRP A 68 1.29 -5.67 -14.59
C TRP A 68 0.10 -6.43 -14.01
N GLN A 69 0.36 -7.12 -12.91
CA GLN A 69 -0.61 -7.93 -12.20
C GLN A 69 -0.68 -7.46 -10.76
N VAL A 70 -1.87 -7.47 -10.17
CA VAL A 70 -2.07 -7.16 -8.76
C VAL A 70 -1.42 -8.25 -7.92
N SER A 71 -0.61 -7.83 -6.94
CA SER A 71 -0.02 -8.72 -5.94
C SER A 71 -1.06 -9.10 -4.89
N ASP A 72 -0.83 -10.22 -4.20
CA ASP A 72 -1.56 -10.53 -2.98
C ASP A 72 -0.99 -9.70 -1.83
N ASP A 73 -1.83 -9.24 -0.91
CA ASP A 73 -1.42 -8.30 0.13
C ASP A 73 -1.91 -8.71 1.53
N ARG A 74 -1.12 -8.39 2.55
CA ARG A 74 -1.48 -8.45 3.97
C ARG A 74 -1.23 -7.10 4.62
N LEU A 75 -2.10 -6.76 5.57
CA LEU A 75 -1.91 -5.59 6.44
C LEU A 75 -1.17 -6.02 7.71
N GLY A 76 -0.09 -5.33 8.01
CA GLY A 76 0.59 -5.41 9.29
C GLY A 76 -0.23 -4.80 10.42
N THR A 77 0.17 -5.08 11.66
CA THR A 77 -0.46 -4.49 12.84
C THR A 77 -0.04 -3.02 12.97
N PRO A 78 -0.99 -2.07 13.12
CA PRO A 78 -0.65 -0.68 13.36
C PRO A 78 0.18 -0.51 14.64
N SER A 79 1.12 0.42 14.61
CA SER A 79 1.97 0.79 15.72
C SER A 79 2.11 2.31 15.81
N ARG A 80 2.59 2.78 16.96
CA ARG A 80 2.90 4.20 17.18
C ARG A 80 4.40 4.38 17.33
N SER A 81 4.96 5.34 16.60
CA SER A 81 6.36 5.71 16.73
C SER A 81 6.58 7.14 16.25
N GLY A 82 7.36 7.93 16.99
CA GLY A 82 7.74 9.29 16.57
C GLY A 82 6.57 10.27 16.37
N GLY A 83 5.47 10.10 17.11
CA GLY A 83 4.26 10.92 16.95
C GLY A 83 3.48 10.60 15.67
N GLN A 84 3.66 9.40 15.11
CA GLN A 84 2.92 8.91 13.95
C GLN A 84 2.24 7.58 14.29
N VAL A 85 1.07 7.36 13.68
CA VAL A 85 0.48 6.03 13.52
C VAL A 85 0.97 5.46 12.21
N MET A 86 1.45 4.21 12.23
CA MET A 86 1.97 3.54 11.03
C MET A 86 1.56 2.09 10.96
N PHE A 87 1.43 1.57 9.75
CA PHE A 87 1.29 0.14 9.47
C PHE A 87 2.00 -0.20 8.16
N ASP A 88 2.30 -1.48 7.97
CA ASP A 88 2.91 -1.97 6.73
C ASP A 88 1.88 -2.67 5.84
N ILE A 89 2.02 -2.52 4.53
CA ILE A 89 1.39 -3.38 3.52
C ILE A 89 2.48 -4.32 3.03
N LEU A 90 2.24 -5.62 3.17
CA LEU A 90 3.16 -6.70 2.82
C LEU A 90 2.62 -7.41 1.59
N SER A 91 3.36 -7.42 0.48
CA SER A 91 2.90 -8.04 -0.75
C SER A 91 3.56 -9.39 -1.04
N ASN A 92 2.86 -10.23 -1.79
CA ASN A 92 3.36 -11.43 -2.43
C ASN A 92 3.09 -11.37 -3.94
N ASP A 93 4.13 -11.55 -4.74
CA ASP A 93 4.02 -11.62 -6.20
C ASP A 93 3.67 -13.04 -6.69
N SER A 94 3.61 -13.25 -8.01
CA SER A 94 3.31 -14.57 -8.58
C SER A 94 4.49 -15.56 -8.54
N GLY A 95 5.48 -15.33 -7.68
CA GLY A 95 6.59 -16.21 -7.37
C GLY A 95 6.15 -17.50 -6.68
N ALA A 96 7.13 -18.28 -6.24
CA ALA A 96 6.87 -19.60 -5.63
C ALA A 96 6.85 -19.56 -4.10
N ASP A 97 7.30 -18.47 -3.48
CA ASP A 97 7.23 -18.22 -2.04
C ASP A 97 5.95 -17.47 -1.66
N GLU A 98 5.52 -17.67 -0.42
CA GLU A 98 4.33 -17.05 0.19
C GLU A 98 4.69 -16.35 1.51
N ASP A 99 5.85 -15.70 1.55
CA ASP A 99 6.39 -15.06 2.75
C ASP A 99 5.99 -13.57 2.89
N TYR A 100 5.38 -13.00 1.84
CA TYR A 100 4.86 -11.63 1.78
C TYR A 100 5.94 -10.57 2.03
N ASN A 101 7.17 -10.77 1.53
CA ASN A 101 8.24 -9.77 1.64
C ASN A 101 8.66 -9.13 0.30
N ASP A 102 7.94 -9.42 -0.79
CA ASP A 102 8.30 -9.00 -2.15
C ASP A 102 8.41 -7.49 -2.28
N LEU A 103 7.41 -6.78 -1.80
CA LEU A 103 7.41 -5.34 -1.59
C LEU A 103 6.71 -5.06 -0.26
N ILE A 104 7.38 -4.30 0.61
CA ILE A 104 6.79 -3.81 1.84
C ILE A 104 6.69 -2.29 1.76
N LEU A 105 5.48 -1.77 1.90
CA LEU A 105 5.21 -0.35 2.01
C LEU A 105 4.91 0.00 3.46
N THR A 106 5.49 1.07 3.98
CA THR A 106 5.04 1.68 5.24
C THR A 106 4.10 2.83 4.91
N CYS A 107 2.90 2.79 5.50
CA CYS A 107 1.95 3.88 5.49
C CYS A 107 1.99 4.55 6.87
N SER A 108 2.17 5.87 6.93
CA SER A 108 2.14 6.61 8.20
C SER A 108 1.35 7.90 8.12
N THR A 109 0.74 8.29 9.23
CA THR A 109 0.09 9.59 9.42
C THR A 109 0.52 10.19 10.74
N ALA A 110 0.48 11.52 10.84
CA ALA A 110 0.67 12.21 12.11
C ALA A 110 -0.42 11.76 13.10
N GLU A 111 -0.03 11.51 14.35
CA GLU A 111 -0.95 11.22 15.42
C GLU A 111 -1.60 12.52 15.91
N SER A 112 -2.94 12.57 15.95
CA SER A 112 -3.68 13.57 16.72
C SER A 112 -4.39 12.89 17.91
N PRO A 113 -4.45 13.52 19.09
CA PRO A 113 -5.25 13.04 20.22
C PRO A 113 -6.76 12.88 19.92
N SER A 114 -7.25 13.53 18.86
CA SER A 114 -8.63 13.43 18.37
C SER A 114 -8.85 12.30 17.37
N ASP A 115 -7.79 11.66 16.89
CA ASP A 115 -7.89 10.73 15.76
C ASP A 115 -8.22 9.32 16.23
N TYR A 116 -9.10 8.67 15.48
CA TYR A 116 -9.39 7.26 15.58
C TYR A 116 -8.99 6.60 14.26
N VAL A 117 -8.11 5.60 14.33
CA VAL A 117 -7.73 4.79 13.18
C VAL A 117 -8.50 3.47 13.25
N VAL A 118 -9.39 3.25 12.27
CA VAL A 118 -10.05 1.98 12.05
C VAL A 118 -9.30 1.23 10.96
N TYR A 119 -8.83 0.02 11.27
CA TYR A 119 -8.10 -0.82 10.33
C TYR A 119 -8.66 -2.25 10.34
N GLY A 120 -8.56 -2.94 9.21
CA GLY A 120 -8.97 -4.34 9.10
C GLY A 120 -9.76 -4.62 7.83
N LYS A 121 -10.47 -5.75 7.83
CA LYS A 121 -11.30 -6.17 6.70
C LYS A 121 -12.73 -5.66 6.90
N VAL A 122 -13.22 -4.89 5.94
CA VAL A 122 -14.63 -4.51 5.88
C VAL A 122 -15.40 -5.59 5.14
N ARG A 123 -16.53 -6.02 5.70
CA ARG A 123 -17.54 -6.84 5.00
C ARG A 123 -18.83 -6.05 4.97
N SER A 124 -19.38 -5.85 3.79
CA SER A 124 -20.75 -5.35 3.64
C SER A 124 -21.74 -6.51 3.64
N TYR A 125 -22.93 -6.28 4.17
CA TYR A 125 -24.08 -7.16 4.07
C TYR A 125 -25.17 -6.41 3.31
N SER A 126 -25.90 -7.09 2.43
CA SER A 126 -27.12 -6.51 1.86
C SER A 126 -28.28 -6.78 2.81
N GLY A 127 -29.01 -5.73 3.21
CA GLY A 127 -30.22 -5.86 4.03
C GLY A 127 -30.28 -4.94 5.24
N LEU A 128 -30.53 -3.66 4.99
CA LEU A 128 -31.51 -2.82 5.68
C LEU A 128 -32.21 -1.95 4.62
#